data_AF-A0A0D9NN19-F1
#
_entry.id   AF-A0A0D9NN19-F1
#
_cell.length_a   1.000
_cell.length_b   1.000
_cell.length_c   1.000
_cell.angle_alpha   90.00
_cell.angle_beta   90.00
_cell.angle_gamma   90.00
#
_symmetry.space_group_name_H-M   'P 1'
#
loop_
_entity.id
_entity.type
_entity.pdbx_description
1 polymer ?
#
loop_
_entity_poly.entity_id
_entity_poly.type
_entity_poly.pdbx_seq_one_letter_code
_entity_poly.pdbx_strand_id
1 'polypeptide(L)'
;MPDFIGKRLIEMDFAIDIERLPGCSTKIAELYQEWLKDGETKETAAAASDAKMSTLMLFYDIWGVGDTTAREFYNKGWKDLDDLVEYGWSSLTRVQQIGVKFYDEFQQMIPRQEVEEIANLVLQHARKIEAGFQMAIVGGYRRGKKESGDVDVILSHRDESQTMNMINDLVVSLEQAHLITHTLSLWTKNSERGQLPLAWRGEGARRGSGFDTLDKAMVVWQDKKKAGDDAPHRRVDIIISPWKTVGCALLGWSGGTTFERDLRRYCKQEKGLKFDSSGIRRRSDGTWVDFESHYTASDEGPGHDGRCPQPAPDMDTAERRVFEGLVLAVASSTFFVNTFHMLRTSQLRKASGIVYPNSYASAERAEKDAKAYAFNCAQRAHANFTENHTSFLGALLISGLRFPMAAAAVGAAWTVFRILGALGSILADLILKFMAAYTSAKLVFGN
;
A
#
# COMPACT_ATOMS: atom_id res chain seq x y z
N MET A 1 4.86 -7.51 6.06
CA MET A 1 5.61 -6.22 6.06
C MET A 1 6.07 -5.74 7.44
N PRO A 2 5.34 -5.91 8.57
CA PRO A 2 5.83 -5.46 9.89
C PRO A 2 7.23 -5.98 10.24
N ASP A 3 7.47 -7.28 10.03
CA ASP A 3 8.72 -7.96 10.37
C ASP A 3 9.97 -7.47 9.62
N PHE A 4 9.83 -6.72 8.53
CA PHE A 4 10.97 -6.35 7.68
C PHE A 4 11.74 -5.14 8.22
N ILE A 5 11.04 -4.20 8.87
CA ILE A 5 11.69 -3.10 9.60
C ILE A 5 12.34 -3.66 10.88
N GLY A 6 11.61 -4.49 11.63
CA GLY A 6 12.13 -5.16 12.83
C GLY A 6 13.43 -5.93 12.57
N LYS A 7 13.45 -6.84 11.58
CA LYS A 7 14.65 -7.65 11.29
C LYS A 7 15.85 -6.85 10.78
N ARG A 8 15.65 -5.70 10.11
CA ARG A 8 16.77 -4.92 9.57
C ARG A 8 17.33 -3.90 10.56
N LEU A 9 16.52 -3.41 11.50
CA LEU A 9 16.97 -2.57 12.60
C LEU A 9 17.84 -3.34 13.61
N ILE A 10 17.49 -4.60 13.90
CA ILE A 10 18.24 -5.49 14.83
C ILE A 10 19.71 -5.73 14.40
N GLU A 11 20.08 -5.46 13.14
CA GLU A 11 21.46 -5.55 12.66
C GLU A 11 22.21 -4.19 12.64
N MET A 12 21.60 -3.09 13.12
CA MET A 12 22.14 -1.73 13.08
C MET A 12 22.46 -1.22 14.50
N ASP A 13 23.63 -1.62 15.03
CA ASP A 13 24.07 -1.28 16.40
C ASP A 13 24.36 0.23 16.63
N PHE A 14 24.65 1.00 15.58
CA PHE A 14 25.18 2.37 15.73
C PHE A 14 24.21 3.46 15.21
N ALA A 15 24.02 4.50 16.02
CA ALA A 15 23.19 5.67 15.69
C ALA A 15 23.54 6.31 14.33
N ILE A 16 24.82 6.32 13.96
CA ILE A 16 25.34 6.83 12.68
C ILE A 16 24.74 6.12 11.45
N ASP A 17 24.38 4.85 11.57
CA ASP A 17 23.79 4.10 10.45
C ASP A 17 22.28 4.35 10.33
N ILE A 18 21.62 4.74 11.42
CA ILE A 18 20.21 5.18 11.41
C ILE A 18 20.09 6.57 10.79
N GLU A 19 20.97 7.52 11.09
CA GLU A 19 20.97 8.86 10.47
C GLU A 19 21.19 8.85 8.95
N ARG A 20 21.75 7.76 8.41
CA ARG A 20 21.92 7.55 6.97
C ARG A 20 20.64 7.09 6.26
N LEU A 21 19.58 6.73 7.00
CA LEU A 21 18.31 6.31 6.42
C LEU A 21 17.46 7.54 6.03
N PRO A 22 16.89 7.59 4.81
CA PRO A 22 16.03 8.68 4.39
C PRO A 22 14.83 8.88 5.35
N GLY A 23 14.74 10.07 5.93
CA GLY A 23 13.68 10.43 6.90
C GLY A 23 14.05 10.20 8.37
N CYS A 24 15.20 9.62 8.67
CA CYS A 24 15.71 9.45 10.03
C CYS A 24 16.67 10.59 10.38
N SER A 25 16.20 11.58 11.14
CA SER A 25 17.05 12.62 11.73
C SER A 25 17.76 12.10 13.00
N THR A 26 18.72 12.87 13.53
CA THR A 26 19.35 12.62 14.84
C THR A 26 18.34 12.30 15.93
N LYS A 27 17.20 13.02 15.99
CA LYS A 27 16.13 12.73 16.96
C LYS A 27 15.51 11.33 16.81
N ILE A 28 15.42 10.79 15.59
CA ILE A 28 14.97 9.41 15.36
C ILE A 28 16.05 8.41 15.77
N ALA A 29 17.33 8.71 15.52
CA ALA A 29 18.45 7.88 15.98
C ALA A 29 18.54 7.83 17.52
N GLU A 30 18.33 8.97 18.20
CA GLU A 30 18.22 9.07 19.67
C GLU A 30 17.08 8.21 20.23
N LEU A 31 15.86 8.34 19.68
CA LEU A 31 14.69 7.56 20.10
C LEU A 31 14.89 6.06 19.86
N TYR A 32 15.57 5.68 18.77
CA TYR A 32 15.90 4.28 18.49
C TYR A 32 16.93 3.71 19.47
N GLN A 33 17.96 4.48 19.84
CA GLN A 33 18.95 4.09 20.84
C GLN A 33 18.34 3.98 22.26
N GLU A 34 17.40 4.86 22.59
CA GLU A 34 16.61 4.77 23.83
C GLU A 34 15.79 3.48 23.86
N TRP A 35 15.03 3.20 22.79
CA TRP A 35 14.26 1.95 22.64
C TRP A 35 15.12 0.68 22.69
N LEU A 36 16.30 0.68 22.04
CA LEU A 36 17.23 -0.46 22.08
C LEU A 36 17.73 -0.75 23.50
N LYS A 37 17.95 0.29 24.30
CA LYS A 37 18.50 0.17 25.66
C LYS A 37 17.44 -0.24 26.68
N ASP A 38 16.30 0.45 26.66
CA ASP A 38 15.29 0.40 27.72
C ASP A 38 14.02 -0.37 27.31
N GLY A 39 13.91 -0.82 26.04
CA GLY A 39 12.77 -1.56 25.48
C GLY A 39 11.59 -0.70 25.04
N GLU A 40 11.55 0.56 25.49
CA GLU A 40 10.59 1.61 25.18
C GLU A 40 11.28 2.99 25.20
N THR A 41 10.59 4.07 24.82
CA THR A 41 11.11 5.43 25.01
C THR A 41 10.52 6.07 26.26
N LYS A 42 11.21 7.03 26.88
CA LYS A 42 10.65 7.76 28.02
C LYS A 42 9.36 8.52 27.67
N GLU A 43 9.24 8.94 26.41
CA GLU A 43 8.05 9.60 25.89
C GLU A 43 6.85 8.63 25.83
N THR A 44 7.05 7.37 25.39
CA THR A 44 5.98 6.35 25.43
C THR A 44 5.64 5.92 26.85
N ALA A 45 6.64 5.74 27.73
CA ALA A 45 6.41 5.38 29.13
C ALA A 45 5.64 6.47 29.91
N ALA A 46 5.99 7.74 29.68
CA ALA A 46 5.29 8.89 30.25
C ALA A 46 3.86 9.00 29.69
N ALA A 47 3.67 8.82 28.38
CA ALA A 47 2.34 8.86 27.76
C ALA A 47 1.43 7.73 28.26
N ALA A 48 1.97 6.53 28.51
CA ALA A 48 1.22 5.39 29.05
C ALA A 48 0.77 5.58 30.52
N SER A 49 1.40 6.49 31.25
CA SER A 49 1.05 6.83 32.64
C SER A 49 0.35 8.19 32.80
N ASP A 50 0.18 8.95 31.72
CA ASP A 50 -0.54 10.22 31.73
C ASP A 50 -2.07 9.99 31.66
N ALA A 51 -2.74 10.21 32.80
CA ALA A 51 -4.20 10.11 32.91
C ALA A 51 -4.96 10.99 31.89
N LYS A 52 -4.40 12.14 31.47
CA LYS A 52 -4.98 12.97 30.42
C LYS A 52 -4.88 12.28 29.06
N MET A 53 -3.75 11.65 28.74
CA MET A 53 -3.56 10.92 27.49
C MET A 53 -4.50 9.71 27.43
N SER A 54 -4.64 8.95 28.52
CA SER A 54 -5.59 7.83 28.62
C SER A 54 -7.04 8.27 28.39
N THR A 55 -7.48 9.39 28.99
CA THR A 55 -8.83 9.94 28.77
C THR A 55 -9.04 10.41 27.33
N LEU A 56 -8.04 11.09 26.75
CA LEU A 56 -8.11 11.56 25.37
C LEU A 56 -8.14 10.40 24.37
N MET A 57 -7.42 9.31 24.62
CA MET A 57 -7.48 8.08 23.82
C MET A 57 -8.85 7.41 23.94
N LEU A 58 -9.37 7.22 25.16
CA LEU A 58 -10.72 6.67 25.40
C LEU A 58 -11.77 7.41 24.57
N PHE A 59 -11.75 8.75 24.57
CA PHE A 59 -12.69 9.53 23.78
C PHE A 59 -12.41 9.48 22.27
N TYR A 60 -11.14 9.43 21.85
CA TYR A 60 -10.77 9.33 20.44
C TYR A 60 -11.18 7.99 19.82
N ASP A 61 -11.15 6.91 20.58
CA ASP A 61 -11.51 5.56 20.13
C ASP A 61 -13.04 5.34 20.02
N ILE A 62 -13.86 6.32 20.47
CA ILE A 62 -15.32 6.34 20.24
C ILE A 62 -15.59 6.64 18.77
N TRP A 63 -16.33 5.76 18.08
CA TRP A 63 -16.70 5.99 16.69
C TRP A 63 -17.45 7.32 16.50
N GLY A 64 -16.98 8.13 15.55
CA GLY A 64 -17.53 9.47 15.26
C GLY A 64 -16.95 10.60 16.12
N VAL A 65 -15.98 10.31 17.00
CA VAL A 65 -15.18 11.32 17.70
C VAL A 65 -13.83 11.47 17.00
N GLY A 66 -13.36 12.71 16.88
CA GLY A 66 -12.02 13.04 16.38
C GLY A 66 -11.20 13.76 17.45
N ASP A 67 -9.93 14.05 17.17
CA ASP A 67 -8.99 14.69 18.10
C ASP A 67 -9.53 16.00 18.73
N THR A 68 -10.24 16.79 17.93
CA THR A 68 -10.86 18.06 18.35
C THR A 68 -12.00 17.79 19.34
N THR A 69 -12.92 16.89 19.01
CA THR A 69 -14.07 16.55 19.87
C THR A 69 -13.65 15.81 21.14
N ALA A 70 -12.64 14.93 21.08
CA ALA A 70 -12.06 14.29 22.26
C ALA A 70 -11.48 15.33 23.25
N ARG A 71 -10.83 16.38 22.74
CA ARG A 71 -10.38 17.52 23.56
C ARG A 71 -11.52 18.36 24.10
N GLU A 72 -12.59 18.58 23.33
CA GLU A 72 -13.79 19.27 23.81
C GLU A 72 -14.47 18.50 24.96
N PHE A 73 -14.55 17.17 24.86
CA PHE A 73 -15.08 16.31 25.91
C PHE A 73 -14.22 16.39 27.18
N TYR A 74 -12.90 16.24 27.05
CA TYR A 74 -11.96 16.40 28.16
C TYR A 74 -12.05 17.79 28.82
N ASN A 75 -12.19 18.86 28.02
CA ASN A 75 -12.29 20.23 28.51
C ASN A 75 -13.62 20.53 29.24
N LYS A 76 -14.67 19.70 29.05
CA LYS A 76 -15.89 19.74 29.88
C LYS A 76 -15.71 19.08 31.25
N GLY A 77 -14.56 18.44 31.49
CA GLY A 77 -14.26 17.72 32.73
C GLY A 77 -14.64 16.23 32.70
N TRP A 78 -15.17 15.74 31.58
CA TRP A 78 -15.52 14.33 31.39
C TRP A 78 -14.27 13.45 31.35
N LYS A 79 -14.36 12.23 31.91
CA LYS A 79 -13.24 11.28 32.08
C LYS A 79 -13.50 9.89 31.54
N ASP A 80 -14.76 9.49 31.42
CA ASP A 80 -15.16 8.15 31.01
C ASP A 80 -16.44 8.15 30.15
N LEU A 81 -16.92 6.95 29.80
CA LEU A 81 -18.14 6.78 29.01
C LEU A 81 -19.42 7.08 29.83
N ASP A 82 -19.37 6.94 31.16
CA ASP A 82 -20.52 7.23 32.01
C ASP A 82 -20.77 8.75 32.08
N ASP A 83 -19.72 9.56 32.17
CA ASP A 83 -19.82 11.03 32.04
C ASP A 83 -20.48 11.45 30.70
N LEU A 84 -20.17 10.73 29.62
CA LEU A 84 -20.76 10.97 28.30
C LEU A 84 -22.23 10.58 28.23
N VAL A 85 -22.65 9.53 28.95
CA VAL A 85 -24.04 9.08 29.02
C VAL A 85 -24.87 9.97 29.96
N GLU A 86 -24.34 10.33 31.13
CA GLU A 86 -25.05 11.12 32.15
C GLU A 86 -25.15 12.61 31.76
N TYR A 87 -24.04 13.22 31.35
CA TYR A 87 -23.97 14.67 31.09
C TYR A 87 -23.92 15.03 29.61
N GLY A 88 -23.44 14.11 28.75
CA GLY A 88 -23.13 14.40 27.35
C GLY A 88 -24.20 14.01 26.33
N TRP A 89 -25.05 13.03 26.63
CA TRP A 89 -25.78 12.22 25.64
C TRP A 89 -26.66 13.01 24.66
N SER A 90 -27.31 14.07 25.15
CA SER A 90 -28.16 14.96 24.34
C SER A 90 -27.39 15.87 23.38
N SER A 91 -26.08 16.06 23.61
CA SER A 91 -25.18 16.84 22.74
C SER A 91 -24.42 15.99 21.72
N LEU A 92 -24.45 14.66 21.87
CA LEU A 92 -23.80 13.73 20.95
C LEU A 92 -24.59 13.61 19.64
N THR A 93 -23.88 13.60 18.52
CA THR A 93 -24.48 13.23 17.22
C THR A 93 -24.95 11.77 17.26
N ARG A 94 -25.91 11.40 16.40
CA ARG A 94 -26.43 10.03 16.35
C ARG A 94 -25.33 8.97 16.15
N VAL A 95 -24.29 9.27 15.37
CA VAL A 95 -23.16 8.36 15.15
C VAL A 95 -22.26 8.22 16.37
N GLN A 96 -22.07 9.29 17.14
CA GLN A 96 -21.34 9.27 18.42
C GLN A 96 -22.12 8.51 19.50
N GLN A 97 -23.44 8.67 19.56
CA GLN A 97 -24.29 7.86 20.45
C GLN A 97 -24.16 6.35 20.15
N ILE A 98 -24.07 5.98 18.87
CA ILE A 98 -23.84 4.58 18.45
C ILE A 98 -22.41 4.15 18.84
N GLY A 99 -21.41 5.00 18.64
CA GLY A 99 -20.03 4.75 19.02
C GLY A 99 -19.81 4.58 20.53
N VAL A 100 -20.52 5.34 21.37
CA VAL A 100 -20.52 5.16 22.83
C VAL A 100 -21.24 3.85 23.19
N LYS A 101 -22.42 3.60 22.61
CA LYS A 101 -23.24 2.42 22.93
C LYS A 101 -22.53 1.09 22.64
N PHE A 102 -21.76 1.01 21.56
CA PHE A 102 -21.08 -0.22 21.13
C PHE A 102 -19.55 -0.12 21.27
N TYR A 103 -19.06 0.75 22.16
CA TYR A 103 -17.64 1.04 22.31
C TYR A 103 -16.81 -0.24 22.48
N ASP A 104 -17.10 -1.05 23.49
CA ASP A 104 -16.35 -2.28 23.81
C ASP A 104 -16.45 -3.32 22.69
N GLU A 105 -17.58 -3.40 21.99
CA GLU A 105 -17.78 -4.33 20.87
C GLU A 105 -16.96 -3.92 19.63
N PHE A 106 -16.79 -2.61 19.40
CA PHE A 106 -15.97 -2.07 18.31
C PHE A 106 -14.46 -2.16 18.58
N GLN A 107 -14.03 -2.28 19.84
CA GLN A 107 -12.63 -2.57 20.17
C GLN A 107 -12.25 -4.05 19.98
N GLN A 108 -13.24 -4.95 19.83
CA GLN A 108 -12.96 -6.37 19.60
C GLN A 108 -12.46 -6.62 18.17
N MET A 109 -11.28 -7.22 18.08
CA MET A 109 -10.67 -7.62 16.82
C MET A 109 -11.45 -8.76 16.14
N ILE A 110 -11.62 -8.66 14.82
CA ILE A 110 -12.41 -9.56 13.96
C ILE A 110 -11.48 -10.58 13.28
N PRO A 111 -11.57 -11.89 13.56
CA PRO A 111 -10.77 -12.93 12.91
C PRO A 111 -11.04 -13.03 11.40
N ARG A 112 -10.04 -13.43 10.60
CA ARG A 112 -10.18 -13.54 9.13
C ARG A 112 -11.41 -14.31 8.66
N GLN A 113 -11.74 -15.43 9.32
CA GLN A 113 -12.91 -16.23 8.98
C GLN A 113 -14.22 -15.41 9.09
N GLU A 114 -14.38 -14.63 10.15
CA GLU A 114 -15.57 -13.79 10.35
C GLU A 114 -15.63 -12.66 9.31
N VAL A 115 -14.47 -12.06 8.97
CA VAL A 115 -14.36 -11.08 7.88
C VAL A 115 -14.81 -11.69 6.54
N GLU A 116 -14.35 -12.90 6.22
CA GLU A 116 -14.70 -13.63 4.99
C GLU A 116 -16.19 -14.00 4.94
N GLU A 117 -16.78 -14.41 6.05
CA GLU A 117 -18.20 -14.76 6.17
C GLU A 117 -19.12 -13.54 5.96
N ILE A 118 -18.82 -12.42 6.63
CA ILE A 118 -19.56 -11.15 6.49
C ILE A 118 -19.45 -10.65 5.04
N ALA A 119 -18.24 -10.62 4.48
CA ALA A 119 -18.01 -10.20 3.10
C ALA A 119 -18.77 -11.08 2.08
N ASN A 120 -18.79 -12.39 2.29
CA ASN A 120 -19.56 -13.31 1.45
C ASN A 120 -21.08 -13.04 1.52
N LEU A 121 -21.63 -12.71 2.69
CA LEU A 121 -23.05 -12.32 2.81
C LEU A 121 -23.35 -11.00 2.09
N VAL A 122 -22.46 -10.00 2.19
CA VAL A 122 -22.57 -8.73 1.42
C VAL A 122 -22.56 -9.01 -0.08
N LEU A 123 -21.63 -9.83 -0.59
CA LEU A 123 -21.58 -10.21 -2.00
C LEU A 123 -22.82 -11.01 -2.44
N GLN A 124 -23.35 -11.89 -1.60
CA GLN A 124 -24.60 -12.60 -1.88
C GLN A 124 -25.78 -11.63 -2.04
N HIS A 125 -25.86 -10.60 -1.20
CA HIS A 125 -26.90 -9.57 -1.33
C HIS A 125 -26.73 -8.71 -2.58
N ALA A 126 -25.50 -8.31 -2.91
CA ALA A 126 -25.23 -7.62 -4.18
C ALA A 126 -25.64 -8.47 -5.39
N ARG A 127 -25.39 -9.79 -5.35
CA ARG A 127 -25.76 -10.74 -6.42
C ARG A 127 -27.24 -11.13 -6.48
N LYS A 128 -28.02 -10.90 -5.41
CA LYS A 128 -29.50 -11.01 -5.45
C LYS A 128 -30.13 -9.84 -6.21
N ILE A 129 -29.48 -8.68 -6.16
CA ILE A 129 -29.88 -7.48 -6.91
C ILE A 129 -29.40 -7.63 -8.36
N GLU A 130 -28.09 -7.80 -8.57
CA GLU A 130 -27.49 -7.97 -9.90
C GLU A 130 -26.38 -9.03 -9.91
N ALA A 131 -26.57 -10.10 -10.69
CA ALA A 131 -25.79 -11.33 -10.56
C ALA A 131 -24.29 -11.18 -10.91
N GLY A 132 -23.92 -10.19 -11.74
CA GLY A 132 -22.55 -10.01 -12.23
C GLY A 132 -21.59 -9.33 -11.25
N PHE A 133 -22.03 -8.99 -10.03
CA PHE A 133 -21.19 -8.29 -9.06
C PHE A 133 -19.96 -9.13 -8.64
N GLN A 134 -18.83 -8.45 -8.53
CA GLN A 134 -17.57 -8.96 -8.00
C GLN A 134 -17.19 -8.15 -6.76
N MET A 135 -16.38 -8.75 -5.88
CA MET A 135 -15.95 -8.14 -4.63
C MET A 135 -14.49 -8.49 -4.34
N ALA A 136 -13.79 -7.56 -3.71
CA ALA A 136 -12.56 -7.82 -2.98
C ALA A 136 -12.68 -7.32 -1.53
N ILE A 137 -12.20 -8.12 -0.58
CA ILE A 137 -11.98 -7.67 0.80
C ILE A 137 -10.66 -6.89 0.81
N VAL A 138 -10.65 -5.67 1.34
CA VAL A 138 -9.50 -4.76 1.28
C VAL A 138 -8.89 -4.52 2.67
N GLY A 139 -8.44 -3.28 2.96
CA GLY A 139 -8.03 -2.86 4.30
C GLY A 139 -7.00 -3.73 5.01
N GLY A 140 -7.20 -3.93 6.32
CA GLY A 140 -6.30 -4.72 7.16
C GLY A 140 -6.16 -6.17 6.68
N TYR A 141 -7.27 -6.76 6.25
CA TYR A 141 -7.36 -8.13 5.76
C TYR A 141 -6.47 -8.37 4.53
N ARG A 142 -6.53 -7.50 3.51
CA ARG A 142 -5.75 -7.67 2.27
C ARG A 142 -4.25 -7.43 2.46
N ARG A 143 -3.86 -6.64 3.47
CA ARG A 143 -2.46 -6.51 3.93
C ARG A 143 -1.93 -7.71 4.73
N GLY A 144 -2.75 -8.76 4.90
CA GLY A 144 -2.36 -10.00 5.58
C GLY A 144 -2.42 -9.94 7.11
N LYS A 145 -3.21 -9.02 7.71
CA LYS A 145 -3.48 -9.12 9.15
C LYS A 145 -4.23 -10.43 9.46
N LYS A 146 -3.96 -11.01 10.64
CA LYS A 146 -4.72 -12.14 11.20
C LYS A 146 -6.09 -11.74 11.73
N GLU A 147 -6.23 -10.48 12.13
CA GLU A 147 -7.46 -9.92 12.67
C GLU A 147 -7.59 -8.45 12.21
N SER A 148 -8.81 -7.96 12.01
CA SER A 148 -9.13 -6.61 11.54
C SER A 148 -10.00 -5.85 12.56
N GLY A 149 -10.03 -4.51 12.52
CA GLY A 149 -10.92 -3.72 13.39
C GLY A 149 -12.29 -3.43 12.77
N ASP A 150 -12.46 -3.87 11.54
CA ASP A 150 -13.57 -3.62 10.61
C ASP A 150 -13.49 -4.61 9.44
N VAL A 151 -14.59 -4.71 8.70
CA VAL A 151 -14.67 -5.47 7.43
C VAL A 151 -14.77 -4.48 6.28
N ASP A 152 -13.67 -4.24 5.57
CA ASP A 152 -13.65 -3.39 4.36
C ASP A 152 -13.91 -4.23 3.09
N VAL A 153 -14.95 -3.90 2.31
CA VAL A 153 -15.24 -4.57 1.02
C VAL A 153 -15.48 -3.58 -0.12
N ILE A 154 -14.78 -3.78 -1.23
CA ILE A 154 -15.07 -3.10 -2.51
C ILE A 154 -15.88 -4.04 -3.39
N LEU A 155 -17.02 -3.55 -3.86
CA LEU A 155 -17.86 -4.16 -4.88
C LEU A 155 -17.72 -3.40 -6.21
N SER A 156 -17.80 -4.15 -7.32
CA SER A 156 -17.84 -3.58 -8.67
C SER A 156 -18.57 -4.51 -9.64
N HIS A 157 -19.06 -3.95 -10.74
CA HIS A 157 -19.76 -4.66 -11.80
C HIS A 157 -19.19 -4.24 -13.16
N ARG A 158 -19.06 -5.19 -14.11
CA ARG A 158 -18.42 -4.92 -15.42
C ARG A 158 -19.21 -3.95 -16.28
N ASP A 159 -20.54 -4.05 -16.22
CA ASP A 159 -21.43 -3.01 -16.71
C ASP A 159 -21.56 -1.94 -15.62
N GLU A 160 -21.01 -0.75 -15.90
CA GLU A 160 -20.95 0.39 -14.98
C GLU A 160 -22.33 0.96 -14.65
N SER A 161 -23.36 0.72 -15.48
CA SER A 161 -24.72 1.17 -15.15
C SER A 161 -25.22 0.51 -13.86
N GLN A 162 -24.83 -0.74 -13.61
CA GLN A 162 -25.20 -1.49 -12.40
C GLN A 162 -24.49 -0.99 -11.13
N THR A 163 -23.40 -0.22 -11.22
CA THR A 163 -22.77 0.42 -10.05
C THR A 163 -23.43 1.74 -9.66
N MET A 164 -24.41 2.24 -10.42
CA MET A 164 -25.01 3.57 -10.19
C MET A 164 -26.04 3.51 -9.05
N ASN A 165 -25.81 4.27 -7.98
CA ASN A 165 -26.61 4.31 -6.74
C ASN A 165 -26.80 2.97 -6.00
N MET A 166 -26.22 1.87 -6.50
CA MET A 166 -26.30 0.50 -5.96
C MET A 166 -26.12 0.39 -4.45
N ILE A 167 -25.33 1.27 -3.84
CA ILE A 167 -25.10 1.26 -2.40
C ILE A 167 -26.39 1.41 -1.59
N ASN A 168 -27.38 2.16 -2.11
CA ASN A 168 -28.67 2.35 -1.44
C ASN A 168 -29.47 1.04 -1.43
N ASP A 169 -29.62 0.40 -2.60
CA ASP A 169 -30.40 -0.83 -2.76
C ASP A 169 -29.76 -1.99 -1.99
N LEU A 170 -28.42 -2.04 -1.96
CA LEU A 170 -27.68 -3.01 -1.16
C LEU A 170 -27.87 -2.83 0.34
N VAL A 171 -27.82 -1.60 0.86
CA VAL A 171 -28.09 -1.31 2.27
C VAL A 171 -29.53 -1.71 2.63
N VAL A 172 -30.52 -1.32 1.82
CA VAL A 172 -31.93 -1.72 2.01
C VAL A 172 -32.08 -3.24 2.02
N SER A 173 -31.41 -3.96 1.12
CA SER A 173 -31.44 -5.43 1.07
C SER A 173 -30.84 -6.10 2.32
N LEU A 174 -29.80 -5.49 2.91
CA LEU A 174 -29.14 -5.99 4.12
C LEU A 174 -29.89 -5.61 5.41
N GLU A 175 -30.53 -4.43 5.45
CA GLU A 175 -31.44 -4.01 6.53
C GLU A 175 -32.69 -4.91 6.57
N GLN A 176 -33.29 -5.22 5.40
CA GLN A 176 -34.41 -6.16 5.28
C GLN A 176 -34.05 -7.60 5.70
N ALA A 177 -32.78 -7.99 5.57
CA ALA A 177 -32.28 -9.29 6.05
C ALA A 177 -32.00 -9.32 7.57
N HIS A 178 -32.11 -8.16 8.23
CA HIS A 178 -31.72 -7.90 9.62
C HIS A 178 -30.22 -8.13 9.90
N LEU A 179 -29.37 -7.84 8.91
CA LEU A 179 -27.91 -7.94 9.04
C LEU A 179 -27.28 -6.59 9.43
N ILE A 180 -27.89 -5.48 9.00
CA ILE A 180 -27.53 -4.12 9.45
C ILE A 180 -28.47 -3.71 10.58
N THR A 181 -27.91 -3.26 11.70
CA THR A 181 -28.67 -2.68 12.82
C THR A 181 -28.67 -1.15 12.80
N HIS A 182 -27.59 -0.54 12.28
CA HIS A 182 -27.43 0.91 12.19
C HIS A 182 -26.59 1.30 10.96
N THR A 183 -27.00 2.35 10.26
CA THR A 183 -26.17 2.99 9.23
C THR A 183 -25.42 4.18 9.85
N LEU A 184 -24.08 4.10 9.87
CA LEU A 184 -23.18 5.13 10.44
C LEU A 184 -22.95 6.26 9.44
N SER A 185 -22.78 5.93 8.16
CA SER A 185 -22.82 6.91 7.09
C SER A 185 -23.19 6.27 5.76
N LEU A 186 -23.81 7.04 4.87
CA LEU A 186 -24.20 6.62 3.52
C LEU A 186 -23.90 7.76 2.55
N TRP A 187 -23.12 7.48 1.51
CA TRP A 187 -22.60 8.47 0.56
C TRP A 187 -22.79 7.95 -0.86
N THR A 188 -23.44 8.73 -1.72
CA THR A 188 -23.59 8.48 -3.16
C THR A 188 -22.74 9.43 -4.00
N LYS A 189 -21.61 9.90 -3.45
CA LYS A 189 -20.83 11.00 -4.04
C LYS A 189 -20.22 10.69 -5.41
N ASN A 190 -19.99 9.44 -5.76
CA ASN A 190 -19.51 9.01 -7.07
C ASN A 190 -20.67 9.02 -8.07
N SER A 191 -21.83 8.46 -7.70
CA SER A 191 -23.04 8.47 -8.51
C SER A 191 -23.59 9.89 -8.74
N GLU A 192 -23.54 10.78 -7.73
CA GLU A 192 -23.83 12.23 -7.85
C GLU A 192 -22.97 12.91 -8.94
N ARG A 193 -21.82 12.35 -9.29
CA ARG A 193 -20.91 12.86 -10.34
C ARG A 193 -20.97 12.04 -11.64
N GLY A 194 -22.01 11.22 -11.83
CA GLY A 194 -22.13 10.35 -13.01
C GLY A 194 -21.01 9.30 -13.09
N GLN A 195 -20.54 8.80 -11.94
CA GLN A 195 -19.41 7.89 -11.80
C GLN A 195 -18.08 8.40 -12.40
N LEU A 196 -17.89 9.72 -12.45
CA LEU A 196 -16.64 10.31 -12.92
C LEU A 196 -15.59 10.44 -11.79
N PRO A 197 -14.30 10.20 -12.10
CA PRO A 197 -13.18 10.52 -11.23
C PRO A 197 -13.24 11.94 -10.67
N LEU A 198 -12.84 12.14 -9.41
CA LEU A 198 -12.96 13.43 -8.75
C LEU A 198 -12.16 14.53 -9.49
N ALA A 199 -12.84 15.50 -10.10
CA ALA A 199 -12.20 16.55 -10.90
C ALA A 199 -11.05 17.26 -10.17
N TRP A 200 -9.90 17.38 -10.84
CA TRP A 200 -8.75 18.16 -10.36
C TRP A 200 -8.95 19.63 -10.71
N ARG A 201 -8.91 20.52 -9.70
CA ARG A 201 -9.20 21.96 -9.83
C ARG A 201 -7.96 22.87 -9.72
N GLY A 202 -6.76 22.33 -9.98
CA GLY A 202 -5.50 23.06 -9.85
C GLY A 202 -4.94 23.14 -8.41
N GLU A 203 -3.70 23.62 -8.29
CA GLU A 203 -3.08 23.87 -6.99
C GLU A 203 -3.76 25.04 -6.27
N GLY A 204 -3.92 24.94 -4.94
CA GLY A 204 -4.56 25.99 -4.14
C GLY A 204 -6.10 25.94 -4.10
N ALA A 205 -6.75 25.09 -4.90
CA ALA A 205 -8.19 24.81 -4.74
C ALA A 205 -8.48 24.32 -3.31
N ARG A 206 -9.59 24.79 -2.71
CA ARG A 206 -10.02 24.33 -1.38
C ARG A 206 -10.12 22.80 -1.38
N ARG A 207 -9.46 22.15 -0.41
CA ARG A 207 -9.62 20.72 -0.19
C ARG A 207 -11.09 20.44 0.13
N GLY A 208 -11.67 19.45 -0.54
CA GLY A 208 -12.97 18.91 -0.13
C GLY A 208 -12.90 18.30 1.26
N SER A 209 -14.02 18.28 1.96
CA SER A 209 -14.20 17.50 3.19
C SER A 209 -14.35 16.00 2.86
N GLY A 210 -14.03 15.15 3.83
CA GLY A 210 -14.09 13.69 3.69
C GLY A 210 -12.78 13.06 3.21
N PHE A 211 -12.61 11.77 3.51
CA PHE A 211 -11.38 11.03 3.19
C PHE A 211 -11.38 10.44 1.77
N ASP A 212 -12.58 10.15 1.23
CA ASP A 212 -12.80 9.47 -0.04
C ASP A 212 -14.15 9.90 -0.67
N THR A 213 -14.27 9.77 -1.99
CA THR A 213 -15.45 10.20 -2.78
C THR A 213 -16.06 9.09 -3.67
N LEU A 214 -15.77 7.83 -3.39
CA LEU A 214 -16.56 6.69 -3.87
C LEU A 214 -17.92 6.62 -3.16
N ASP A 215 -18.84 5.86 -3.76
CA ASP A 215 -20.11 5.50 -3.14
C ASP A 215 -19.83 4.48 -2.03
N LYS A 216 -20.41 4.69 -0.84
CA LYS A 216 -20.11 3.85 0.33
C LYS A 216 -21.15 3.93 1.42
N ALA A 217 -21.26 2.84 2.18
CA ALA A 217 -21.96 2.77 3.44
C ALA A 217 -21.01 2.27 4.52
N MET A 218 -20.94 2.99 5.64
CA MET A 218 -20.31 2.53 6.87
C MET A 218 -21.45 2.09 7.79
N VAL A 219 -21.48 0.81 8.19
CA VAL A 219 -22.64 0.22 8.86
C VAL A 219 -22.24 -0.61 10.08
N VAL A 220 -23.20 -0.79 10.99
CA VAL A 220 -23.10 -1.69 12.13
C VAL A 220 -23.81 -2.98 11.79
N TRP A 221 -23.04 -4.06 11.73
CA TRP A 221 -23.47 -5.40 11.38
C TRP A 221 -23.71 -6.26 12.62
N GLN A 222 -24.77 -7.08 12.61
CA GLN A 222 -25.00 -8.10 13.62
C GLN A 222 -25.74 -9.29 12.99
N ASP A 223 -25.10 -10.47 12.89
CA ASP A 223 -25.78 -11.70 12.44
C ASP A 223 -26.32 -12.51 13.62
N LYS A 224 -27.50 -12.11 14.09
CA LYS A 224 -28.20 -12.82 15.17
C LYS A 224 -28.56 -14.27 14.85
N LYS A 225 -28.69 -14.64 13.57
CA LYS A 225 -29.05 -16.02 13.17
C LYS A 225 -27.89 -16.98 13.42
N LYS A 226 -26.66 -16.48 13.41
CA LYS A 226 -25.44 -17.27 13.63
C LYS A 226 -25.07 -17.38 15.11
N ALA A 227 -25.12 -16.28 15.86
CA ALA A 227 -24.57 -16.20 17.22
C ALA A 227 -25.60 -15.80 18.32
N GLY A 228 -26.88 -15.74 17.99
CA GLY A 228 -27.94 -15.38 18.94
C GLY A 228 -28.02 -13.87 19.20
N ASP A 229 -28.71 -13.48 20.27
CA ASP A 229 -28.87 -12.06 20.63
C ASP A 229 -27.56 -11.41 21.13
N ASP A 230 -26.61 -12.22 21.62
CA ASP A 230 -25.29 -11.81 22.12
C ASP A 230 -24.21 -11.72 21.01
N ALA A 231 -24.61 -11.81 19.74
CA ALA A 231 -23.71 -11.65 18.60
C ALA A 231 -23.05 -10.25 18.62
N PRO A 232 -21.70 -10.13 18.54
CA PRO A 232 -21.04 -8.83 18.63
C PRO A 232 -21.33 -7.95 17.41
N HIS A 233 -21.52 -6.66 17.66
CA HIS A 233 -21.70 -5.63 16.64
C HIS A 233 -20.37 -5.34 15.96
N ARG A 234 -20.29 -5.57 14.64
CA ARG A 234 -19.09 -5.32 13.83
C ARG A 234 -19.26 -4.06 12.98
N ARG A 235 -18.18 -3.29 12.78
CA ARG A 235 -18.16 -2.24 11.75
C ARG A 235 -17.86 -2.87 10.39
N VAL A 236 -18.68 -2.54 9.39
CA VAL A 236 -18.52 -3.00 8.02
C VAL A 236 -18.56 -1.78 7.09
N ASP A 237 -17.51 -1.63 6.29
CA ASP A 237 -17.38 -0.56 5.32
C ASP A 237 -17.60 -1.19 3.93
N ILE A 238 -18.72 -0.82 3.29
CA ILE A 238 -19.14 -1.31 1.98
C ILE A 238 -18.91 -0.19 0.97
N ILE A 239 -18.12 -0.44 -0.06
CA ILE A 239 -17.69 0.55 -1.06
C ILE A 239 -18.08 0.07 -2.46
N ILE A 240 -18.65 0.96 -3.27
CA ILE A 240 -18.91 0.71 -4.70
C ILE A 240 -17.93 1.54 -5.54
N SER A 241 -17.25 0.89 -6.48
CA SER A 241 -16.42 1.55 -7.50
C SER A 241 -16.84 1.10 -8.91
N PRO A 242 -16.96 2.00 -9.90
CA PRO A 242 -17.16 1.60 -11.29
C PRO A 242 -15.93 0.88 -11.83
N TRP A 243 -16.13 -0.04 -12.80
CA TRP A 243 -15.08 -0.95 -13.24
C TRP A 243 -13.82 -0.25 -13.78
N LYS A 244 -13.97 0.89 -14.47
CA LYS A 244 -12.86 1.74 -14.96
C LYS A 244 -11.93 2.32 -13.89
N THR A 245 -12.29 2.27 -12.61
CA THR A 245 -11.47 2.77 -11.49
C THR A 245 -11.40 1.79 -10.31
N VAL A 246 -11.68 0.51 -10.56
CA VAL A 246 -11.70 -0.50 -9.49
C VAL A 246 -10.29 -0.77 -8.95
N GLY A 247 -9.27 -0.74 -9.82
CA GLY A 247 -7.85 -0.84 -9.43
C GLY A 247 -7.39 0.32 -8.55
N CYS A 248 -7.78 1.56 -8.88
CA CYS A 248 -7.51 2.73 -8.05
C CYS A 248 -8.21 2.64 -6.68
N ALA A 249 -9.44 2.12 -6.66
CA ALA A 249 -10.19 1.92 -5.42
C ALA A 249 -9.55 0.84 -4.53
N LEU A 250 -9.20 -0.32 -5.12
CA LEU A 250 -8.49 -1.41 -4.44
C LEU A 250 -7.20 -0.91 -3.79
N LEU A 251 -6.38 -0.17 -4.53
CA LEU A 251 -5.14 0.41 -4.03
C LEU A 251 -5.42 1.38 -2.86
N GLY A 252 -6.32 2.34 -3.08
CA GLY A 252 -6.66 3.39 -2.13
C GLY A 252 -7.22 2.91 -0.78
N TRP A 253 -7.98 1.80 -0.79
CA TRP A 253 -8.56 1.18 0.42
C TRP A 253 -7.76 -0.03 0.93
N SER A 254 -6.85 -0.63 0.15
CA SER A 254 -5.90 -1.63 0.65
C SER A 254 -4.87 -1.03 1.58
N GLY A 255 -4.51 0.26 1.42
CA GLY A 255 -3.68 0.99 2.38
C GLY A 255 -2.25 0.43 2.57
N GLY A 256 -1.58 0.67 3.69
CA GLY A 256 -1.98 1.45 4.87
C GLY A 256 -1.72 2.95 4.71
N THR A 257 -2.09 3.74 5.73
CA THR A 257 -2.10 5.22 5.70
C THR A 257 -0.79 5.85 5.24
N THR A 258 0.36 5.35 5.72
CA THR A 258 1.69 5.85 5.31
C THR A 258 1.99 5.53 3.84
N PHE A 259 1.70 4.30 3.40
CA PHE A 259 1.87 3.90 2.01
C PHE A 259 1.00 4.77 1.09
N GLU A 260 -0.27 4.99 1.42
CA GLU A 260 -1.16 5.85 0.65
C GLU A 260 -0.71 7.31 0.60
N ARG A 261 -0.23 7.85 1.72
CA ARG A 261 0.34 9.21 1.77
C ARG A 261 1.54 9.34 0.84
N ASP A 262 2.42 8.35 0.82
CA ASP A 262 3.68 8.40 0.08
C ASP A 262 3.48 8.02 -1.40
N LEU A 263 2.51 7.15 -1.72
CA LEU A 263 1.99 6.93 -3.08
C LEU A 263 1.44 8.22 -3.68
N ARG A 264 0.58 8.94 -2.96
CA ARG A 264 0.00 10.22 -3.40
C ARG A 264 1.07 11.30 -3.55
N ARG A 265 2.10 11.27 -2.70
CA ARG A 265 3.29 12.14 -2.78
C ARG A 265 4.12 11.85 -4.03
N TYR A 266 4.43 10.57 -4.28
CA TYR A 266 5.13 10.09 -5.48
C TYR A 266 4.38 10.47 -6.76
N CYS A 267 3.07 10.23 -6.82
CA CYS A 267 2.23 10.64 -7.94
C CYS A 267 2.34 12.15 -8.19
N LYS A 268 2.30 12.99 -7.14
CA LYS A 268 2.44 14.44 -7.27
C LYS A 268 3.84 14.85 -7.75
N GLN A 269 4.90 14.35 -7.11
CA GLN A 269 6.27 14.83 -7.31
C GLN A 269 6.93 14.23 -8.55
N GLU A 270 6.83 12.91 -8.75
CA GLU A 270 7.59 12.17 -9.77
C GLU A 270 6.81 11.95 -11.07
N LYS A 271 5.47 12.04 -11.04
CA LYS A 271 4.60 11.76 -12.20
C LYS A 271 3.77 12.95 -12.67
N GLY A 272 3.66 14.02 -11.88
CA GLY A 272 2.73 15.11 -12.18
C GLY A 272 1.26 14.66 -12.20
N LEU A 273 0.91 13.66 -11.40
CA LEU A 273 -0.42 13.04 -11.31
C LEU A 273 -1.09 13.31 -9.96
N LYS A 274 -2.42 13.40 -9.95
CA LYS A 274 -3.26 13.31 -8.75
C LYS A 274 -3.86 11.91 -8.69
N PHE A 275 -3.50 11.15 -7.66
CA PHE A 275 -4.12 9.87 -7.31
C PHE A 275 -5.10 10.04 -6.13
N ASP A 276 -6.21 9.33 -6.19
CA ASP A 276 -7.06 8.89 -5.06
C ASP A 276 -7.92 7.71 -5.53
N SER A 277 -8.69 7.11 -4.62
CA SER A 277 -9.50 5.92 -4.87
C SER A 277 -10.53 6.06 -6.01
N SER A 278 -10.84 7.30 -6.44
CA SER A 278 -11.74 7.56 -7.58
C SER A 278 -11.04 7.66 -8.94
N GLY A 279 -9.72 7.47 -9.02
CA GLY A 279 -8.96 7.44 -10.27
C GLY A 279 -7.77 8.41 -10.34
N ILE A 280 -7.07 8.41 -11.48
CA ILE A 280 -5.83 9.17 -11.70
C ILE A 280 -6.07 10.33 -12.66
N ARG A 281 -5.51 11.50 -12.37
CA ARG A 281 -5.65 12.70 -13.22
C ARG A 281 -4.31 13.39 -13.43
N ARG A 282 -4.07 13.96 -14.61
CA ARG A 282 -2.92 14.84 -14.85
C ARG A 282 -3.08 16.14 -14.05
N ARG A 283 -1.98 16.63 -13.45
CA ARG A 283 -2.01 17.89 -12.68
C ARG A 283 -1.97 19.13 -13.56
N SER A 284 -1.53 19.00 -14.82
CA SER A 284 -1.45 20.06 -15.83
C SER A 284 -2.82 20.61 -16.25
N ASP A 285 -3.76 19.71 -16.50
CA ASP A 285 -5.03 19.99 -17.19
C ASP A 285 -6.24 19.31 -16.53
N GLY A 286 -6.02 18.43 -15.54
CA GLY A 286 -7.07 17.69 -14.86
C GLY A 286 -7.65 16.51 -15.64
N THR A 287 -7.14 16.19 -16.83
CA THR A 287 -7.59 15.06 -17.64
C THR A 287 -7.44 13.75 -16.88
N TRP A 288 -8.44 12.88 -17.01
CA TRP A 288 -8.38 11.52 -16.49
C TRP A 288 -7.31 10.71 -17.24
N VAL A 289 -6.60 9.87 -16.49
CA VAL A 289 -5.61 8.94 -17.01
C VAL A 289 -6.08 7.54 -16.68
N ASP A 290 -6.49 6.81 -17.71
CA ASP A 290 -6.79 5.40 -17.62
C ASP A 290 -5.48 4.59 -17.62
N PHE A 291 -5.21 3.90 -16.50
CA PHE A 291 -4.19 2.86 -16.41
C PHE A 291 -4.77 1.46 -16.28
N GLU A 292 -6.10 1.32 -16.17
CA GLU A 292 -6.78 0.05 -15.89
C GLU A 292 -7.18 -0.69 -17.17
N SER A 293 -7.39 0.03 -18.28
CA SER A 293 -7.63 -0.55 -19.61
C SER A 293 -6.33 -0.85 -20.37
N HIS A 294 -6.40 -1.76 -21.34
CA HIS A 294 -5.36 -2.00 -22.33
C HIS A 294 -5.79 -1.61 -23.74
N TYR A 295 -4.82 -1.26 -24.56
CA TYR A 295 -4.96 -1.10 -26.01
C TYR A 295 -4.15 -2.20 -26.68
N THR A 296 -4.83 -3.11 -27.38
CA THR A 296 -4.21 -4.21 -28.13
C THR A 296 -3.73 -3.72 -29.49
N ALA A 297 -2.60 -4.25 -29.97
CA ALA A 297 -2.01 -3.89 -31.26
C ALA A 297 -2.62 -4.68 -32.44
N SER A 298 -3.44 -5.70 -32.17
CA SER A 298 -4.05 -6.60 -33.16
C SER A 298 -5.32 -6.05 -33.82
N ASP A 299 -5.83 -4.91 -33.36
CA ASP A 299 -7.09 -4.34 -33.80
C ASP A 299 -6.85 -3.28 -34.90
N GLU A 300 -6.34 -3.74 -36.05
CA GLU A 300 -6.03 -2.87 -37.20
C GLU A 300 -7.31 -2.44 -37.94
N GLY A 301 -7.69 -1.17 -37.78
CA GLY A 301 -8.73 -0.47 -38.54
C GLY A 301 -8.33 0.99 -38.80
N PRO A 302 -8.63 1.57 -39.98
CA PRO A 302 -8.03 2.84 -40.38
C PRO A 302 -8.79 4.08 -39.86
N GLY A 303 -8.05 5.03 -39.27
CA GLY A 303 -8.45 6.44 -39.24
C GLY A 303 -8.82 7.02 -37.87
N HIS A 304 -7.79 7.32 -37.07
CA HIS A 304 -7.85 8.27 -35.96
C HIS A 304 -8.85 8.04 -34.79
N ASP A 305 -9.27 6.84 -34.36
CA ASP A 305 -9.18 5.47 -34.91
C ASP A 305 -10.14 4.50 -34.19
N GLY A 306 -11.08 5.01 -33.36
CA GLY A 306 -12.20 4.22 -32.82
C GLY A 306 -11.86 3.08 -31.84
N ARG A 307 -10.61 3.00 -31.34
CA ARG A 307 -10.15 1.93 -30.45
C ARG A 307 -10.89 1.92 -29.11
N CYS A 308 -11.73 0.90 -28.87
CA CYS A 308 -12.30 0.64 -27.55
C CYS A 308 -11.20 0.13 -26.58
N PRO A 309 -10.94 0.82 -25.46
CA PRO A 309 -10.03 0.31 -24.43
C PRO A 309 -10.60 -0.99 -23.87
N GLN A 310 -9.79 -2.05 -23.78
CA GLN A 310 -10.20 -3.32 -23.20
C GLN A 310 -10.10 -3.24 -21.67
N PRO A 311 -11.22 -3.30 -20.92
CA PRO A 311 -11.19 -3.18 -19.46
C PRO A 311 -10.37 -4.31 -18.83
N ALA A 312 -10.06 -4.17 -17.54
CA ALA A 312 -9.38 -5.25 -16.81
C ALA A 312 -10.25 -6.54 -16.80
N PRO A 313 -9.69 -7.73 -17.10
CA PRO A 313 -10.41 -9.00 -17.03
C PRO A 313 -10.82 -9.37 -15.61
N ASP A 314 -10.19 -8.81 -14.58
CA ASP A 314 -10.48 -9.07 -13.17
C ASP A 314 -9.96 -7.91 -12.29
N MET A 315 -10.40 -7.88 -11.03
CA MET A 315 -10.08 -6.82 -10.06
C MET A 315 -8.58 -6.74 -9.73
N ASP A 316 -7.89 -7.87 -9.58
CA ASP A 316 -6.44 -7.88 -9.27
C ASP A 316 -5.59 -7.46 -10.48
N THR A 317 -6.03 -7.76 -11.71
CA THR A 317 -5.44 -7.23 -12.94
C THR A 317 -5.67 -5.73 -13.08
N ALA A 318 -6.83 -5.19 -12.67
CA ALA A 318 -7.05 -3.74 -12.65
C ALA A 318 -6.04 -3.04 -11.73
N GLU A 319 -5.92 -3.52 -10.48
CA GLU A 319 -4.96 -2.97 -9.52
C GLU A 319 -3.50 -3.11 -10.01
N ARG A 320 -3.13 -4.29 -10.53
CA ARG A 320 -1.78 -4.53 -11.07
C ARG A 320 -1.43 -3.55 -12.19
N ARG A 321 -2.36 -3.29 -13.12
CA ARG A 321 -2.14 -2.31 -14.20
C ARG A 321 -1.97 -0.88 -13.66
N VAL A 322 -2.66 -0.48 -12.59
CA VAL A 322 -2.41 0.80 -11.88
C VAL A 322 -0.99 0.86 -11.31
N PHE A 323 -0.53 -0.19 -10.61
CA PHE A 323 0.84 -0.28 -10.11
C PHE A 323 1.90 -0.21 -11.22
N GLU A 324 1.64 -0.87 -12.37
CA GLU A 324 2.50 -0.86 -13.54
C GLU A 324 2.54 0.50 -14.25
N GLY A 325 1.37 1.15 -14.44
CA GLY A 325 1.27 2.50 -15.02
C GLY A 325 1.94 3.58 -14.17
N LEU A 326 1.94 3.40 -12.84
CA LEU A 326 2.71 4.22 -11.91
C LEU A 326 4.22 3.85 -11.89
N VAL A 327 4.65 2.81 -12.60
CA VAL A 327 6.04 2.29 -12.67
C VAL A 327 6.57 1.80 -11.30
N LEU A 328 5.66 1.49 -10.38
CA LEU A 328 6.01 1.05 -9.02
C LEU A 328 6.57 -0.37 -9.00
N ALA A 329 6.10 -1.25 -9.89
CA ALA A 329 6.54 -2.65 -9.93
C ALA A 329 8.04 -2.81 -10.21
N VAL A 330 8.58 -2.08 -11.19
CA VAL A 330 10.00 -2.17 -11.55
C VAL A 330 10.88 -1.32 -10.62
N ALA A 331 10.39 -0.18 -10.13
CA ALA A 331 11.11 0.57 -9.10
C ALA A 331 11.25 -0.26 -7.81
N SER A 332 10.18 -0.90 -7.33
CA SER A 332 10.19 -1.72 -6.10
C SER A 332 10.95 -3.04 -6.24
N SER A 333 10.98 -3.68 -7.42
CA SER A 333 11.74 -4.93 -7.61
C SER A 333 13.25 -4.76 -7.36
N THR A 334 13.81 -3.59 -7.66
CA THR A 334 15.23 -3.27 -7.40
C THR A 334 15.61 -3.31 -5.92
N PHE A 335 14.68 -3.01 -5.00
CA PHE A 335 14.91 -3.13 -3.55
C PHE A 335 15.16 -4.58 -3.13
N PHE A 336 14.39 -5.51 -3.69
CA PHE A 336 14.58 -6.94 -3.45
C PHE A 336 15.89 -7.45 -4.06
N VAL A 337 16.30 -6.92 -5.22
CA VAL A 337 17.61 -7.25 -5.81
C VAL A 337 18.77 -6.72 -4.95
N ASN A 338 18.71 -5.48 -4.45
CA ASN A 338 19.72 -4.97 -3.51
C ASN A 338 19.81 -5.85 -2.24
N THR A 339 18.65 -6.27 -1.71
CA THR A 339 18.58 -7.19 -0.57
C THR A 339 19.21 -8.55 -0.89
N PHE A 340 18.97 -9.10 -2.08
CA PHE A 340 19.60 -10.33 -2.54
C PHE A 340 21.13 -10.20 -2.65
N HIS A 341 21.64 -9.13 -3.27
CA HIS A 341 23.07 -8.85 -3.35
C HIS A 341 23.71 -8.76 -1.95
N MET A 342 23.06 -8.04 -1.02
CA MET A 342 23.51 -7.88 0.37
C MET A 342 23.61 -9.22 1.10
N LEU A 343 22.53 -10.03 1.08
CA LEU A 343 22.50 -11.34 1.73
C LEU A 343 23.52 -12.31 1.13
N ARG A 344 23.61 -12.36 -0.21
CA ARG A 344 24.56 -13.24 -0.93
C ARG A 344 26.01 -12.89 -0.58
N THR A 345 26.32 -11.60 -0.53
CA THR A 345 27.65 -11.08 -0.21
C THR A 345 28.02 -11.36 1.24
N SER A 346 27.09 -11.15 2.19
CA SER A 346 27.28 -11.48 3.61
C SER A 346 27.51 -12.99 3.85
N GLN A 347 26.73 -13.86 3.21
CA GLN A 347 26.91 -15.32 3.29
C GLN A 347 28.30 -15.74 2.78
N LEU A 348 28.72 -15.23 1.63
CA LEU A 348 30.03 -15.57 1.05
C LEU A 348 31.19 -14.97 1.85
N ARG A 349 31.01 -13.79 2.47
CA ARG A 349 31.97 -13.20 3.42
C ARG A 349 32.20 -14.10 4.63
N LYS A 350 31.12 -14.61 5.22
CA LYS A 350 31.18 -15.54 6.36
C LYS A 350 31.86 -16.84 5.95
N ALA A 351 31.58 -17.36 4.76
CA ALA A 351 32.19 -18.57 4.22
C ALA A 351 33.70 -18.42 3.91
N SER A 352 34.16 -17.23 3.50
CA SER A 352 35.57 -16.95 3.20
C SER A 352 36.41 -16.58 4.43
N GLY A 353 35.79 -16.33 5.58
CA GLY A 353 36.48 -15.93 6.81
C GLY A 353 37.15 -14.57 6.71
N ILE A 354 36.53 -13.60 6.02
CA ILE A 354 37.06 -12.24 5.85
C ILE A 354 36.37 -11.29 6.84
N VAL A 355 37.09 -11.01 7.92
CA VAL A 355 36.65 -10.08 8.98
C VAL A 355 36.65 -8.63 8.52
N TYR A 356 35.84 -7.80 9.15
CA TYR A 356 35.91 -6.34 9.02
C TYR A 356 37.25 -5.82 9.59
N PRO A 357 37.77 -4.67 9.13
CA PRO A 357 37.17 -3.72 8.18
C PRO A 357 37.42 -4.05 6.69
N ASN A 358 38.09 -5.15 6.35
CA ASN A 358 38.51 -5.44 4.97
C ASN A 358 37.32 -5.56 4.00
N SER A 359 37.23 -4.70 2.99
CA SER A 359 36.14 -4.74 2.00
C SER A 359 36.27 -5.89 0.98
N TYR A 360 37.48 -6.38 0.75
CA TYR A 360 37.81 -7.46 -0.19
C TYR A 360 38.90 -8.38 0.40
N ALA A 361 39.01 -9.60 -0.13
CA ALA A 361 40.20 -10.43 0.01
C ALA A 361 41.37 -9.81 -0.79
N SER A 362 42.60 -9.98 -0.32
CA SER A 362 43.79 -9.74 -1.14
C SER A 362 43.80 -10.62 -2.39
N ALA A 363 44.42 -10.14 -3.47
CA ALA A 363 44.51 -10.88 -4.74
C ALA A 363 45.11 -12.29 -4.53
N GLU A 364 46.24 -12.37 -3.82
CA GLU A 364 46.91 -13.65 -3.50
C GLU A 364 46.03 -14.64 -2.73
N ARG A 365 45.13 -14.16 -1.86
CA ARG A 365 44.17 -15.02 -1.15
C ARG A 365 43.01 -15.44 -2.05
N ALA A 366 42.54 -14.54 -2.91
CA ALA A 366 41.49 -14.87 -3.89
C ALA A 366 41.98 -15.85 -4.98
N GLU A 367 43.27 -15.86 -5.34
CA GLU A 367 43.84 -16.84 -6.27
C GLU A 367 43.94 -18.25 -5.65
N LYS A 368 44.15 -18.34 -4.33
CA LYS A 368 44.41 -19.60 -3.63
C LYS A 368 43.19 -20.19 -2.90
N ASP A 369 42.19 -19.36 -2.57
CA ASP A 369 40.95 -19.77 -1.91
C ASP A 369 39.72 -19.39 -2.76
N ALA A 370 39.05 -20.42 -3.28
CA ALA A 370 37.82 -20.28 -4.06
C ALA A 370 36.68 -19.58 -3.30
N LYS A 371 36.65 -19.63 -1.96
CA LYS A 371 35.65 -18.92 -1.14
C LYS A 371 35.96 -17.42 -1.08
N ALA A 372 37.23 -17.05 -0.90
CA ALA A 372 37.70 -15.67 -1.02
C ALA A 372 37.47 -15.10 -2.43
N TYR A 373 37.70 -15.90 -3.49
CA TYR A 373 37.36 -15.51 -4.87
C TYR A 373 35.86 -15.24 -5.05
N ALA A 374 35.01 -16.17 -4.58
CA ALA A 374 33.56 -16.05 -4.68
C ALA A 374 33.03 -14.83 -3.91
N PHE A 375 33.56 -14.56 -2.70
CA PHE A 375 33.26 -13.33 -1.96
C PHE A 375 33.66 -12.07 -2.75
N ASN A 376 34.88 -12.01 -3.28
CA ASN A 376 35.33 -10.86 -4.08
C ASN A 376 34.46 -10.63 -5.33
N CYS A 377 33.94 -11.69 -5.95
CA CYS A 377 33.01 -11.58 -7.09
C CYS A 377 31.63 -11.05 -6.65
N ALA A 378 31.05 -11.57 -5.56
CA ALA A 378 29.77 -11.09 -5.04
C ALA A 378 29.83 -9.64 -4.56
N GLN A 379 30.90 -9.27 -3.85
CA GLN A 379 31.16 -7.90 -3.41
C GLN A 379 31.29 -6.94 -4.60
N ARG A 380 32.01 -7.33 -5.68
CA ARG A 380 32.08 -6.56 -6.94
C ARG A 380 30.71 -6.42 -7.61
N ALA A 381 29.92 -7.49 -7.66
CA ALA A 381 28.58 -7.46 -8.23
C ALA A 381 27.62 -6.57 -7.43
N HIS A 382 27.74 -6.55 -6.09
CA HIS A 382 26.96 -5.66 -5.21
C HIS A 382 27.37 -4.20 -5.38
N ALA A 383 28.67 -3.90 -5.34
CA ALA A 383 29.19 -2.54 -5.58
C ALA A 383 28.70 -1.99 -6.93
N ASN A 384 28.86 -2.77 -8.01
CA ASN A 384 28.43 -2.35 -9.33
C ASN A 384 26.90 -2.22 -9.47
N PHE A 385 26.12 -3.01 -8.73
CA PHE A 385 24.68 -2.76 -8.61
C PHE A 385 24.43 -1.39 -7.98
N THR A 386 25.01 -1.11 -6.79
CA THR A 386 24.76 0.12 -6.05
C THR A 386 25.22 1.39 -6.78
N GLU A 387 26.38 1.36 -7.45
CA GLU A 387 26.91 2.47 -8.25
C GLU A 387 25.97 2.87 -9.39
N ASN A 388 25.36 1.88 -10.06
CA ASN A 388 24.49 2.11 -11.21
C ASN A 388 23.02 2.30 -10.83
N HIS A 389 22.64 1.97 -9.59
CA HIS A 389 21.24 1.87 -9.18
C HIS A 389 20.50 3.22 -9.27
N THR A 390 21.09 4.30 -8.74
CA THR A 390 20.48 5.63 -8.74
C THR A 390 20.28 6.17 -10.16
N SER A 391 21.31 6.09 -11.00
CA SER A 391 21.26 6.52 -12.40
C SER A 391 20.29 5.68 -13.23
N PHE A 392 20.22 4.37 -12.95
CA PHE A 392 19.23 3.48 -13.57
C PHE A 392 17.80 3.85 -13.16
N LEU A 393 17.52 4.11 -11.87
CA LEU A 393 16.20 4.56 -11.43
C LEU A 393 15.80 5.89 -12.07
N GLY A 394 16.72 6.85 -12.18
CA GLY A 394 16.48 8.12 -12.87
C GLY A 394 16.17 7.92 -14.36
N ALA A 395 16.96 7.11 -15.07
CA ALA A 395 16.75 6.80 -16.48
C ALA A 395 15.46 6.00 -16.73
N LEU A 396 15.13 5.06 -15.84
CA LEU A 396 13.89 4.28 -15.85
C LEU A 396 12.67 5.16 -15.60
N LEU A 397 12.76 6.10 -14.65
CA LEU A 397 11.70 7.06 -14.37
C LEU A 397 11.45 7.96 -15.60
N ILE A 398 12.49 8.61 -16.12
CA ILE A 398 12.41 9.51 -17.29
C ILE A 398 11.89 8.77 -18.51
N SER A 399 12.44 7.59 -18.83
CA SER A 399 12.01 6.80 -19.99
C SER A 399 10.59 6.27 -19.81
N GLY A 400 10.22 5.89 -18.59
CA GLY A 400 8.88 5.42 -18.22
C GLY A 400 7.79 6.50 -18.32
N LEU A 401 8.13 7.79 -18.35
CA LEU A 401 7.17 8.87 -18.65
C LEU A 401 6.71 8.86 -20.11
N ARG A 402 7.52 8.34 -21.05
CA ARG A 402 7.25 8.37 -22.49
C ARG A 402 7.01 6.98 -23.10
N PHE A 403 7.63 5.95 -22.55
CA PHE A 403 7.57 4.58 -23.07
C PHE A 403 7.38 3.56 -21.93
N PRO A 404 6.24 3.57 -21.21
CA PRO A 404 6.07 2.82 -19.96
C PRO A 404 6.31 1.31 -20.12
N MET A 405 5.75 0.67 -21.15
CA MET A 405 5.93 -0.79 -21.37
C MET A 405 7.38 -1.14 -21.74
N ALA A 406 8.04 -0.34 -22.58
CA ALA A 406 9.43 -0.58 -22.97
C ALA A 406 10.38 -0.33 -21.79
N ALA A 407 10.16 0.72 -21.01
CA ALA A 407 10.91 1.00 -19.79
C ALA A 407 10.72 -0.12 -18.75
N ALA A 408 9.48 -0.61 -18.57
CA ALA A 408 9.20 -1.74 -17.69
C ALA A 408 9.92 -3.02 -18.14
N ALA A 409 9.87 -3.36 -19.44
CA ALA A 409 10.54 -4.53 -19.99
C ALA A 409 12.08 -4.43 -19.88
N VAL A 410 12.68 -3.30 -20.27
CA VAL A 410 14.13 -3.05 -20.15
C VAL A 410 14.56 -3.07 -18.68
N GLY A 411 13.76 -2.49 -17.78
CA GLY A 411 14.06 -2.47 -16.36
C GLY A 411 13.92 -3.84 -15.68
N ALA A 412 12.95 -4.65 -16.10
CA ALA A 412 12.83 -6.04 -15.68
C ALA A 412 14.03 -6.87 -16.18
N ALA A 413 14.42 -6.70 -17.44
CA ALA A 413 15.61 -7.35 -17.99
C ALA A 413 16.89 -6.95 -17.23
N TRP A 414 17.09 -5.65 -16.96
CA TRP A 414 18.20 -5.16 -16.14
C TRP A 414 18.21 -5.81 -14.76
N THR A 415 17.06 -5.86 -14.09
CA THR A 415 16.87 -6.49 -12.77
C THR A 415 17.27 -7.98 -12.80
N VAL A 416 16.86 -8.73 -13.83
CA VAL A 416 17.26 -10.14 -14.03
C VAL A 416 18.77 -10.26 -14.28
N PHE A 417 19.37 -9.43 -15.13
CA PHE A 417 20.82 -9.46 -15.38
C PHE A 417 21.64 -9.15 -14.13
N ARG A 418 21.15 -8.30 -13.21
CA ARG A 418 21.81 -8.05 -11.92
C ARG A 418 21.78 -9.26 -10.98
N ILE A 419 20.65 -9.97 -10.90
CA ILE A 419 20.55 -11.25 -10.17
C ILE A 419 21.53 -12.29 -10.77
N LEU A 420 21.56 -12.44 -12.10
CA LEU A 420 22.47 -13.37 -12.78
C LEU A 420 23.95 -13.01 -12.54
N GLY A 421 24.29 -11.72 -12.56
CA GLY A 421 25.64 -11.24 -12.25
C GLY A 421 26.10 -11.53 -10.81
N ALA A 422 25.18 -11.53 -9.84
CA ALA A 422 25.47 -11.91 -8.45
C ALA A 422 25.52 -13.45 -8.23
N LEU A 423 24.87 -14.23 -9.09
CA LEU A 423 24.94 -15.70 -9.07
C LEU A 423 26.20 -16.23 -9.78
N GLY A 424 26.60 -15.60 -10.88
CA GLY A 424 27.64 -16.09 -11.78
C GLY A 424 29.05 -15.56 -11.50
N SER A 425 29.76 -16.16 -10.53
CA SER A 425 31.20 -15.93 -10.36
C SER A 425 32.06 -16.50 -11.51
N ILE A 426 31.51 -17.43 -12.30
CA ILE A 426 32.21 -18.06 -13.45
C ILE A 426 31.66 -17.55 -14.78
N LEU A 427 30.34 -17.44 -14.94
CA LEU A 427 29.73 -17.06 -16.21
C LEU A 427 30.06 -15.60 -16.61
N ALA A 428 30.06 -14.67 -15.66
CA ALA A 428 30.42 -13.28 -15.92
C ALA A 428 31.90 -13.13 -16.30
N ASP A 429 32.79 -13.89 -15.65
CA ASP A 429 34.22 -13.92 -15.94
C ASP A 429 34.51 -14.57 -17.31
N LEU A 430 33.75 -15.61 -17.68
CA LEU A 430 33.78 -16.22 -19.01
C LEU A 430 33.33 -15.23 -20.10
N ILE A 431 32.23 -14.49 -19.87
CA ILE A 431 31.71 -13.47 -20.80
C ILE A 431 32.71 -12.30 -20.93
N LEU A 432 33.29 -11.81 -19.83
CA LEU A 432 34.33 -10.77 -19.85
C LEU A 432 35.57 -11.23 -20.62
N LYS A 433 36.04 -12.46 -20.39
CA LYS A 433 37.17 -13.06 -21.13
C LYS A 433 36.84 -13.25 -22.61
N PHE A 434 35.61 -13.67 -22.95
CA PHE A 434 35.17 -13.84 -24.33
C PHE A 434 35.03 -12.49 -25.07
N MET A 435 34.49 -11.46 -24.42
CA MET A 435 34.40 -10.11 -24.97
C MET A 435 35.77 -9.46 -25.13
N ALA A 436 36.69 -9.66 -24.17
CA ALA A 436 38.08 -9.22 -24.30
C ALA A 436 38.79 -9.94 -25.45
N ALA A 437 38.67 -11.27 -25.54
CA ALA A 437 39.25 -12.07 -26.62
C ALA A 437 38.67 -11.68 -27.99
N TYR A 438 37.35 -11.45 -28.11
CA TYR A 438 36.70 -10.98 -29.32
C TYR A 438 37.17 -9.57 -29.72
N THR A 439 37.32 -8.67 -28.76
CA THR A 439 37.81 -7.30 -29.02
C THR A 439 39.26 -7.31 -29.46
N SER A 440 40.13 -8.08 -28.80
CA SER A 440 41.53 -8.27 -29.22
C SER A 440 41.64 -8.97 -30.57
N ALA A 441 40.81 -9.97 -30.86
CA ALA A 441 40.77 -10.63 -32.17
C ALA A 441 40.34 -9.65 -33.27
N LYS A 442 39.35 -8.79 -33.02
CA LYS A 442 38.99 -7.69 -33.93
C LYS A 442 40.11 -6.68 -34.12
N LEU A 443 40.90 -6.38 -33.08
CA LEU A 443 42.02 -5.44 -33.16
C LEU A 443 43.25 -6.01 -33.89
N VAL A 444 43.41 -7.34 -33.93
CA VAL A 444 44.55 -8.03 -34.57
C VAL A 444 44.21 -8.53 -35.98
N PHE A 445 42.95 -8.89 -36.25
CA PHE A 445 42.52 -9.51 -37.51
C PHE A 445 41.43 -8.71 -38.26
N GLY A 446 41.01 -7.55 -37.77
CA GLY A 446 39.99 -6.71 -38.39
C GLY A 446 40.56 -5.64 -39.32
N ASN A 447 40.35 -5.85 -40.63
CA ASN A 447 39.75 -4.80 -41.47
C ASN A 447 38.23 -4.85 -41.26
#